data_AF-A0A661MIU8-F1
#
_entry.id   AF-A0A661MIU8-F1
#
_cell.length_a   1.000
_cell.length_b   1.000
_cell.length_c   1.000
_cell.angle_alpha   90.00
_cell.angle_beta   90.00
_cell.angle_gamma   90.00
#
_symmetry.space_group_name_H-M   'P 1'
#
loop_
_entity.id
_entity.type
_entity.pdbx_description
1 polymer ?
#
loop_
_entity_poly.entity_id
_entity_poly.type
_entity_poly.pdbx_seq_one_letter_code
_entity_poly.pdbx_strand_id
1 'polypeptide(L)'
;MDDPIIVRVEITPGSVMLGALGESYPLTAQAFNAAGLEVDAEFAWTSSHPENISVDTDGLLTAMGMVGSATITAEADGIRSIPATVLVVVPAPNSQFVDDSQVVGDFALVDPEAEFVPGVLYTVTLTGIDPPPIGTILLGREEAPVGGKVVDAQVTNGDVVVTLELLTLDELFAELKIDQSYDLSNVEAQISEDAVDFYAMERQPDGSYVFTVLPDAPVDEKAKFPLGPFECETTLPITPLTFDALPLTFGLTIDLDFILNYDSSQGGLQKIAVKGSAKAQFKVSPTMTAAFEAKIECKMELLTLTVPIGGPLALIFGGQIPVGAGFAVGGKLTIAQVGAEVSTEASATAEIGVQCPGGSNCTML
;
A
#
# COMPACT_ATOMS: atom_id res chain seq x y z
N MET A 1 14.64 7.74 36.70
CA MET A 1 13.89 8.09 35.48
C MET A 1 13.76 6.77 34.77
N ASP A 2 12.53 6.31 34.57
CA ASP A 2 12.31 5.11 33.76
C ASP A 2 12.73 5.47 32.33
N ASP A 3 13.46 4.57 31.67
CA ASP A 3 13.82 4.75 30.27
C ASP A 3 12.54 4.85 29.43
N PRO A 4 12.48 5.77 28.47
CA PRO A 4 11.29 5.95 27.63
C PRO A 4 11.00 4.68 26.82
N ILE A 5 9.78 4.16 26.94
CA ILE A 5 9.34 2.95 26.22
C ILE A 5 9.19 3.26 24.73
N ILE A 6 9.95 2.56 23.89
CA ILE A 6 9.83 2.59 22.44
C ILE A 6 8.54 1.84 22.03
N VAL A 7 7.77 2.43 21.13
CA VAL A 7 6.55 1.81 20.57
C VAL A 7 6.53 1.81 19.05
N ARG A 8 7.46 2.52 18.39
CA ARG A 8 7.56 2.61 16.94
C ARG A 8 9.01 2.83 16.52
N VAL A 9 9.42 2.19 15.44
CA VAL A 9 10.71 2.41 14.76
C VAL A 9 10.41 2.70 13.29
N GLU A 10 11.05 3.72 12.74
CA GLU A 10 10.91 4.14 11.34
C GLU A 10 12.28 4.11 10.67
N ILE A 11 12.32 3.69 9.40
CA ILE A 11 13.51 3.75 8.55
C ILE A 11 13.30 4.85 7.50
N THR A 12 14.33 5.65 7.23
CA THR A 12 14.34 6.61 6.13
C THR A 12 15.63 6.47 5.32
N PRO A 13 15.54 6.38 3.98
CA PRO A 13 14.31 6.21 3.19
C PRO A 13 13.68 4.81 3.34
N GLY A 14 12.37 4.68 3.11
CA GLY A 14 11.64 3.41 3.12
C GLY A 14 11.81 2.57 1.84
N SER A 15 12.43 3.13 0.79
CA SER A 15 12.80 2.42 -0.42
C SER A 15 14.14 2.93 -0.96
N VAL A 16 14.98 2.05 -1.51
CA VAL A 16 16.27 2.41 -2.12
C VAL A 16 16.57 1.56 -3.35
N MET A 17 17.11 2.19 -4.39
CA MET A 17 17.60 1.53 -5.60
C MET A 17 19.10 1.77 -5.79
N LEU A 18 19.86 0.68 -5.86
CA LEU A 18 21.29 0.66 -6.15
C LEU A 18 21.50 0.23 -7.61
N GLY A 19 22.34 0.95 -8.35
CA GLY A 19 22.59 0.72 -9.77
C GLY A 19 23.88 -0.04 -10.08
N ALA A 20 24.71 -0.33 -9.07
CA ALA A 20 25.99 -1.00 -9.27
C ALA A 20 26.39 -1.94 -8.11
N LEU A 21 27.14 -2.99 -8.46
CA LEU A 21 27.80 -3.86 -7.48
C LEU A 21 28.75 -3.06 -6.59
N GLY A 22 28.64 -3.25 -5.27
CA GLY A 22 29.44 -2.55 -4.28
C GLY A 22 29.02 -1.10 -4.04
N GLU A 23 27.96 -0.61 -4.70
CA GLU A 23 27.34 0.67 -4.33
C GLU A 23 26.80 0.56 -2.90
N SER A 24 26.98 1.64 -2.14
CA SER A 24 26.54 1.73 -0.76
C SER A 24 25.61 2.93 -0.59
N TYR A 25 24.62 2.79 0.28
CA TYR A 25 23.64 3.83 0.56
C TYR A 25 23.26 3.80 2.04
N PRO A 26 23.30 4.94 2.75
CA PRO A 26 22.95 4.97 4.17
C PRO A 26 21.43 4.89 4.34
N LEU A 27 20.99 4.04 5.27
CA LEU A 27 19.67 4.17 5.88
C LEU A 27 19.82 4.83 7.25
N THR A 28 18.77 5.50 7.67
CA THR A 28 18.64 6.03 9.03
C THR A 28 17.45 5.38 9.71
N ALA A 29 17.55 5.17 11.03
CA ALA A 29 16.43 4.71 11.83
C ALA A 29 16.15 5.68 12.98
N GLN A 30 14.87 5.84 13.33
CA GLN A 30 14.40 6.65 14.44
C GLN A 30 13.42 5.85 15.28
N ALA A 31 13.52 5.97 16.61
CA ALA A 31 12.62 5.32 17.56
C ALA A 31 11.73 6.37 18.23
N PHE A 32 10.46 6.03 18.44
CA PHE A 32 9.47 6.93 19.03
C PHE A 32 8.75 6.27 20.20
N ASN A 33 8.40 7.08 21.20
CA ASN A 33 7.54 6.66 22.31
C ASN A 33 6.05 6.88 22.01
N ALA A 34 5.18 6.49 22.96
CA ALA A 34 3.72 6.63 22.81
C ALA A 34 3.21 8.07 22.65
N ALA A 35 4.03 9.08 22.97
CA ALA A 35 3.69 10.49 22.74
C ALA A 35 4.16 10.99 21.36
N GLY A 36 4.74 10.12 20.53
CA GLY A 36 5.31 10.47 19.22
C GLY A 36 6.61 11.27 19.29
N LEU A 37 7.29 11.25 20.44
CA LEU A 37 8.60 11.91 20.60
C LEU A 37 9.72 10.93 20.29
N GLU A 38 10.74 11.42 19.59
CA GLU A 38 11.97 10.67 19.33
C GLU A 38 12.66 10.26 20.64
N VAL A 39 13.25 9.07 20.61
CA VAL A 39 13.97 8.43 21.71
C VAL A 39 15.30 7.94 21.17
N ASP A 40 16.40 8.24 21.87
CA ASP A 40 17.71 7.68 21.55
C ASP A 40 17.68 6.16 21.73
N ALA A 41 18.07 5.42 20.69
CA ALA A 41 18.10 3.96 20.69
C ALA A 41 19.28 3.42 19.87
N GLU A 42 19.76 2.24 20.24
CA GLU A 42 20.65 1.45 19.38
C GLU A 42 19.79 0.52 18.52
N PHE A 43 20.12 0.43 17.23
CA PHE A 43 19.35 -0.36 16.27
C PHE A 43 20.08 -1.63 15.85
N ALA A 44 19.36 -2.75 15.87
CA ALA A 44 19.77 -3.97 15.22
C ALA A 44 19.22 -3.99 13.79
N TRP A 45 20.10 -4.05 12.79
CA TRP A 45 19.74 -4.10 11.38
C TRP A 45 19.73 -5.54 10.85
N THR A 46 18.78 -5.88 10.01
CA THR A 46 18.69 -7.19 9.34
C THR A 46 18.29 -7.04 7.88
N SER A 47 18.94 -7.79 7.00
CA SER A 47 18.55 -7.94 5.59
C SER A 47 17.91 -9.32 5.36
N SER A 48 16.83 -9.37 4.59
CA SER A 48 16.18 -10.63 4.20
C SER A 48 17.02 -11.47 3.23
N HIS A 49 17.89 -10.82 2.43
CA HIS A 49 18.74 -11.44 1.40
C HIS A 49 20.15 -10.82 1.42
N PRO A 50 20.95 -11.08 2.46
CA PRO A 50 22.28 -10.48 2.63
C PRO A 50 23.27 -10.82 1.50
N GLU A 51 23.01 -11.89 0.74
CA GLU A 51 23.77 -12.25 -0.46
C GLU A 51 23.55 -11.30 -1.64
N ASN A 52 22.43 -10.57 -1.67
CA ASN A 52 22.14 -9.55 -2.67
C ASN A 52 22.47 -8.15 -2.11
N ILE A 53 22.03 -7.87 -0.88
CA ILE A 53 22.10 -6.56 -0.24
C ILE A 53 22.42 -6.78 1.24
N SER A 54 23.61 -6.39 1.66
CA SER A 54 24.00 -6.40 3.07
C SER A 54 23.69 -5.06 3.74
N VAL A 55 23.48 -5.06 5.05
CA VAL A 55 23.37 -3.87 5.89
C VAL A 55 24.30 -4.07 7.10
N ASP A 56 25.08 -3.05 7.44
CA ASP A 56 25.96 -3.10 8.61
C ASP A 56 25.29 -2.55 9.88
N THR A 57 26.06 -2.41 10.96
CA THR A 57 25.56 -1.94 12.26
C THR A 57 25.17 -0.46 12.26
N ASP A 58 25.67 0.33 11.32
CA ASP A 58 25.42 1.76 11.21
C ASP A 58 24.27 2.05 10.21
N GLY A 59 23.63 1.01 9.67
CA GLY A 59 22.57 1.14 8.66
C GLY A 59 23.10 1.37 7.24
N LEU A 60 24.39 1.15 6.98
CA LEU A 60 24.95 1.30 5.64
C LEU A 60 24.66 0.06 4.78
N LEU A 61 23.90 0.25 3.71
CA LEU A 61 23.64 -0.78 2.71
C LEU A 61 24.87 -0.99 1.83
N THR A 62 25.08 -2.21 1.35
CA THR A 62 26.03 -2.50 0.27
C THR A 62 25.46 -3.54 -0.69
N ALA A 63 25.46 -3.23 -1.98
CA ALA A 63 25.10 -4.17 -3.04
C ALA A 63 26.14 -5.30 -3.15
N MET A 64 25.72 -6.52 -2.84
CA MET A 64 26.54 -7.74 -2.88
C MET A 64 26.35 -8.55 -4.18
N GLY A 65 25.22 -8.33 -4.87
CA GLY A 65 24.93 -8.85 -6.20
C GLY A 65 24.81 -7.73 -7.25
N MET A 66 24.73 -8.08 -8.54
CA MET A 66 24.45 -7.11 -9.61
C MET A 66 22.95 -6.83 -9.79
N VAL A 67 22.10 -7.78 -9.39
CA VAL A 67 20.65 -7.68 -9.47
C VAL A 67 20.02 -8.46 -8.33
N GLY A 68 18.98 -7.91 -7.71
CA GLY A 68 18.26 -8.59 -6.63
C GLY A 68 17.43 -7.64 -5.80
N SER A 69 16.76 -8.20 -4.80
CA SER A 69 15.91 -7.45 -3.87
C SER A 69 16.07 -7.98 -2.45
N ALA A 70 15.91 -7.10 -1.47
CA ALA A 70 15.86 -7.43 -0.05
C ALA A 70 14.93 -6.45 0.67
N THR A 71 14.36 -6.90 1.78
CA THR A 71 13.79 -5.99 2.77
C THR A 71 14.76 -5.83 3.93
N ILE A 72 14.85 -4.61 4.44
CA ILE A 72 15.73 -4.22 5.53
C ILE A 72 14.88 -3.83 6.74
N THR A 73 15.15 -4.43 7.89
CA THR A 73 14.43 -4.12 9.15
C THR A 73 15.42 -3.57 10.18
N ALA A 74 15.00 -2.52 10.87
CA ALA A 74 15.64 -2.00 12.07
C ALA A 74 14.82 -2.41 13.29
N GLU A 75 15.47 -2.82 14.37
CA GLU A 75 14.81 -3.21 15.62
C GLU A 75 15.47 -2.49 16.80
N ALA A 76 14.66 -1.98 17.72
CA ALA A 76 15.08 -1.42 19.00
C ALA A 76 14.12 -1.89 20.10
N ASP A 77 14.65 -2.41 21.22
CA ASP A 77 13.88 -2.93 22.36
C ASP A 77 12.73 -3.90 21.99
N GLY A 78 12.96 -4.74 20.98
CA GLY A 78 11.97 -5.71 20.49
C GLY A 78 10.89 -5.12 19.58
N ILE A 79 10.93 -3.82 19.29
CA ILE A 79 10.05 -3.15 18.33
C ILE A 79 10.75 -3.10 16.98
N ARG A 80 10.11 -3.66 15.96
CA ARG A 80 10.62 -3.72 14.58
C ARG A 80 10.01 -2.58 13.75
N SER A 81 10.80 -2.04 12.83
CA SER A 81 10.32 -1.08 11.85
C SER A 81 9.42 -1.72 10.79
N ILE A 82 8.68 -0.89 10.07
CA ILE A 82 8.23 -1.27 8.73
C ILE A 82 9.49 -1.55 7.90
N PRO A 83 9.57 -2.69 7.17
CA PRO A 83 10.76 -2.99 6.40
C PRO A 83 10.94 -2.01 5.24
N ALA A 84 12.15 -1.49 5.07
CA ALA A 84 12.53 -0.72 3.89
C ALA A 84 12.83 -1.66 2.71
N THR A 85 12.36 -1.31 1.51
CA THR A 85 12.58 -2.12 0.30
C THR A 85 13.84 -1.68 -0.41
N VAL A 86 14.78 -2.59 -0.61
CA VAL A 86 16.03 -2.28 -1.33
C VAL A 86 16.17 -3.16 -2.56
N LEU A 87 16.51 -2.54 -3.68
CA LEU A 87 16.75 -3.19 -4.96
C LEU A 87 18.17 -2.93 -5.43
N VAL A 88 18.80 -3.95 -6.00
CA VAL A 88 19.94 -3.76 -6.90
C VAL A 88 19.45 -4.04 -8.30
N VAL A 89 19.70 -3.09 -9.22
CA VAL A 89 19.25 -3.16 -10.61
C VAL A 89 20.40 -2.89 -11.54
N VAL A 90 20.28 -3.34 -12.79
CA VAL A 90 21.11 -2.84 -13.89
C VAL A 90 20.24 -1.84 -14.66
N PRO A 91 20.45 -0.52 -14.51
CA PRO A 91 19.65 0.47 -15.20
C PRO A 91 19.89 0.40 -16.72
N ALA A 92 18.90 0.83 -17.50
CA ALA A 92 19.06 0.95 -18.94
C ALA A 92 20.17 1.96 -19.30
N PRO A 93 20.79 1.87 -20.50
CA PRO A 93 21.78 2.85 -20.93
C PRO A 93 21.24 4.29 -20.90
N ASN A 94 22.11 5.26 -20.60
CA ASN A 94 21.76 6.68 -20.45
C ASN A 94 20.75 6.96 -19.30
N SER A 95 20.76 6.12 -18.27
CA SER A 95 20.00 6.39 -17.05
C SER A 95 20.71 7.37 -16.11
N GLN A 96 19.91 8.14 -15.38
CA GLN A 96 20.35 9.02 -14.31
C GLN A 96 19.44 8.81 -13.10
N PHE A 97 20.04 8.58 -11.93
CA PHE A 97 19.32 8.54 -10.66
C PHE A 97 19.01 9.96 -10.15
N VAL A 98 17.85 10.10 -9.52
CA VAL A 98 17.46 11.28 -8.73
C VAL A 98 17.04 10.84 -7.34
N ASP A 99 17.52 11.53 -6.32
CA ASP A 99 17.17 11.28 -4.91
C ASP A 99 15.90 12.08 -4.53
N ASP A 100 15.18 11.69 -3.48
CA ASP A 100 13.92 12.35 -3.11
C ASP A 100 14.14 13.80 -2.68
N SER A 101 15.31 14.10 -2.12
CA SER A 101 15.73 15.47 -1.82
C SER A 101 15.78 16.40 -3.04
N GLN A 102 15.80 15.83 -4.24
CA GLN A 102 15.80 16.55 -5.51
C GLN A 102 14.39 16.61 -6.13
N VAL A 103 13.38 15.92 -5.58
CA VAL A 103 12.02 15.92 -6.09
C VAL A 103 11.17 16.90 -5.30
N VAL A 104 10.42 17.75 -6.01
CA VAL A 104 9.59 18.80 -5.40
C VAL A 104 8.12 18.54 -5.71
N GLY A 105 7.37 18.21 -4.66
CA GLY A 105 5.94 17.93 -4.73
C GLY A 105 5.62 16.64 -5.48
N ASP A 106 4.34 16.46 -5.79
CA ASP A 106 3.85 15.28 -6.51
C ASP A 106 4.06 15.42 -8.02
N PHE A 107 4.12 14.27 -8.69
CA PHE A 107 4.04 14.25 -10.15
C PHE A 107 2.61 14.57 -10.60
N ALA A 108 2.48 15.07 -11.84
CA ALA A 108 1.18 15.33 -12.43
C ALA A 108 1.12 14.86 -13.88
N LEU A 109 0.05 14.17 -14.26
CA LEU A 109 -0.21 13.87 -15.66
C LEU A 109 -0.30 15.15 -16.49
N VAL A 110 0.29 15.14 -17.69
CA VAL A 110 0.15 16.26 -18.63
C VAL A 110 -1.30 16.36 -19.10
N ASP A 111 -1.95 15.22 -19.32
CA ASP A 111 -3.39 15.10 -19.53
C ASP A 111 -4.02 14.41 -18.30
N PRO A 112 -4.72 15.15 -17.42
CA PRO A 112 -5.31 14.60 -16.20
C PRO A 112 -6.37 13.51 -16.43
N GLU A 113 -6.93 13.40 -17.64
CA GLU A 113 -7.93 12.39 -17.98
C GLU A 113 -7.31 11.14 -18.65
N ALA A 114 -6.00 11.16 -18.93
CA ALA A 114 -5.33 10.04 -19.57
C ALA A 114 -5.21 8.82 -18.64
N GLU A 115 -5.36 7.63 -19.23
CA GLU A 115 -5.07 6.39 -18.52
C GLU A 115 -3.57 6.29 -18.19
N PHE A 116 -3.27 5.83 -16.98
CA PHE A 116 -1.89 5.65 -16.51
C PHE A 116 -1.27 4.37 -17.08
N VAL A 117 -0.88 4.41 -18.36
CA VAL A 117 -0.30 3.27 -19.11
C VAL A 117 1.00 3.68 -19.82
N PRO A 118 1.89 2.73 -20.20
CA PRO A 118 3.12 3.07 -20.90
C PRO A 118 2.89 3.97 -22.12
N GLY A 119 3.72 5.00 -22.25
CA GLY A 119 3.61 6.08 -23.24
C GLY A 119 2.88 7.34 -22.73
N VAL A 120 2.22 7.30 -21.58
CA VAL A 120 1.61 8.50 -20.98
C VAL A 120 2.68 9.52 -20.60
N LEU A 121 2.36 10.81 -20.76
CA LEU A 121 3.23 11.91 -20.38
C LEU A 121 2.85 12.46 -19.01
N TYR A 122 3.83 12.63 -18.15
CA TYR A 122 3.66 13.23 -16.84
C TYR A 122 4.83 14.16 -16.52
N THR A 123 4.64 15.05 -15.56
CA THR A 123 5.62 16.05 -15.15
C THR A 123 6.10 15.77 -13.74
N VAL A 124 7.39 15.99 -13.52
CA VAL A 124 8.03 16.02 -12.20
C VAL A 124 8.80 17.33 -12.08
N THR A 125 8.80 17.93 -10.90
CA THR A 125 9.62 19.11 -10.63
C THR A 125 10.85 18.68 -9.85
N LEU A 126 12.02 19.04 -10.36
CA LEU A 126 13.31 18.66 -9.78
C LEU A 126 14.10 19.89 -9.36
N THR A 127 14.81 19.81 -8.24
CA THR A 127 15.64 20.90 -7.71
C THR A 127 17.09 20.49 -7.58
N GLY A 128 18.00 21.48 -7.62
CA GLY A 128 19.44 21.24 -7.42
C GLY A 128 20.13 20.44 -8.54
N ILE A 129 19.52 20.33 -9.72
CA ILE A 129 20.09 19.62 -10.88
C ILE A 129 20.10 20.50 -12.13
N ASP A 130 21.01 20.20 -13.06
CA ASP A 130 20.94 20.71 -14.42
C ASP A 130 19.81 20.02 -15.19
N PRO A 131 19.16 20.68 -16.17
CA PRO A 131 18.15 20.07 -17.01
C PRO A 131 18.66 18.78 -17.68
N PRO A 132 18.04 17.62 -17.41
CA PRO A 132 18.45 16.37 -18.03
C PRO A 132 18.30 16.44 -19.55
N PRO A 133 19.26 15.89 -20.32
CA PRO A 133 19.11 15.81 -21.77
C PRO A 133 17.86 15.04 -22.20
N ILE A 134 17.24 15.46 -23.30
CA ILE A 134 16.15 14.70 -23.92
C ILE A 134 16.65 13.29 -24.27
N GLY A 135 15.85 12.28 -23.92
CA GLY A 135 16.16 10.87 -24.10
C GLY A 135 16.89 10.22 -22.93
N THR A 136 17.31 10.97 -21.90
CA THR A 136 17.78 10.40 -20.63
C THR A 136 16.65 9.61 -19.97
N ILE A 137 16.99 8.49 -19.34
CA ILE A 137 16.06 7.74 -18.48
C ILE A 137 16.26 8.23 -17.05
N LEU A 138 15.24 8.85 -16.45
CA LEU A 138 15.28 9.21 -15.03
C LEU A 138 14.73 8.06 -14.20
N LEU A 139 15.45 7.75 -13.11
CA LEU A 139 15.07 6.74 -12.13
C LEU A 139 15.11 7.37 -10.74
N GLY A 140 13.98 7.37 -10.03
CA GLY A 140 13.93 7.72 -8.61
C GLY A 140 14.74 6.69 -7.82
N ARG A 141 15.68 7.15 -7.00
CA ARG A 141 16.50 6.29 -6.16
C ARG A 141 15.74 5.83 -4.91
N GLU A 142 14.83 6.64 -4.39
CA GLU A 142 14.20 6.42 -3.09
C GLU A 142 12.68 6.17 -3.23
N GLU A 143 11.83 6.95 -2.55
CA GLU A 143 10.38 6.74 -2.47
C GLU A 143 9.64 7.50 -3.57
N ALA A 144 10.15 8.64 -4.01
CA ALA A 144 9.49 9.49 -4.99
C ALA A 144 9.23 8.74 -6.31
N PRO A 145 8.00 8.79 -6.85
CA PRO A 145 7.59 8.01 -8.01
C PRO A 145 8.11 8.64 -9.31
N VAL A 146 9.42 8.53 -9.55
CA VAL A 146 10.09 9.05 -10.75
C VAL A 146 10.62 7.89 -11.59
N GLY A 147 10.18 7.78 -12.84
CA GLY A 147 10.57 6.69 -13.73
C GLY A 147 10.10 6.92 -15.17
N GLY A 148 11.02 7.22 -16.08
CA GLY A 148 10.62 7.44 -17.47
C GLY A 148 11.69 8.07 -18.34
N LYS A 149 11.36 8.29 -19.60
CA LYS A 149 12.25 8.93 -20.58
C LYS A 149 11.94 10.42 -20.66
N VAL A 150 12.97 11.24 -20.55
CA VAL A 150 12.86 12.70 -20.68
C VAL A 150 12.47 13.08 -22.10
N VAL A 151 11.33 13.75 -22.24
CA VAL A 151 10.86 14.30 -23.53
C VAL A 151 10.96 15.83 -23.59
N ASP A 152 10.93 16.50 -22.44
CA ASP A 152 11.17 17.94 -22.29
C ASP A 152 11.74 18.24 -20.88
N ALA A 153 12.55 19.29 -20.76
CA ALA A 153 13.11 19.75 -19.50
C ALA A 153 13.30 21.27 -19.53
N GLN A 154 12.55 21.99 -18.67
CA GLN A 154 12.47 23.45 -18.67
C GLN A 154 12.82 23.99 -17.28
N VAL A 155 13.74 24.96 -17.22
CA VAL A 155 14.02 25.66 -15.96
C VAL A 155 12.89 26.66 -15.67
N THR A 156 12.23 26.50 -14.53
CA THR A 156 11.16 27.37 -14.04
C THR A 156 11.47 27.79 -12.60
N ASN A 157 11.67 29.08 -12.36
CA ASN A 157 11.94 29.65 -11.03
C ASN A 157 13.16 29.05 -10.28
N GLY A 158 14.11 28.44 -11.00
CA GLY A 158 15.31 27.82 -10.41
C GLY A 158 15.23 26.31 -10.26
N ASP A 159 14.03 25.74 -10.38
CA ASP A 159 13.80 24.30 -10.48
C ASP A 159 13.69 23.87 -11.95
N VAL A 160 13.78 22.58 -12.21
CA VAL A 160 13.63 21.97 -13.53
C VAL A 160 12.31 21.22 -13.57
N VAL A 161 11.36 21.68 -14.39
CA VAL A 161 10.16 20.92 -14.70
C VAL A 161 10.50 19.96 -15.84
N VAL A 162 10.46 18.66 -15.58
CA VAL A 162 10.76 17.61 -16.54
C VAL A 162 9.49 16.92 -16.95
N THR A 163 9.24 16.82 -18.26
CA THR A 163 8.19 15.96 -18.81
C THR A 163 8.79 14.60 -19.14
N LEU A 164 8.20 13.55 -18.60
CA LEU A 164 8.60 12.16 -18.74
C LEU A 164 7.53 11.39 -19.51
N GLU A 165 7.98 10.55 -20.44
CA GLU A 165 7.19 9.46 -21.00
C GLU A 165 7.34 8.23 -20.10
N LEU A 166 6.22 7.71 -19.59
CA LEU A 166 6.20 6.48 -18.80
C LEU A 166 6.65 5.30 -19.68
N LEU A 167 7.64 4.56 -19.21
CA LEU A 167 8.20 3.40 -19.91
C LEU A 167 7.77 2.09 -19.23
N THR A 168 7.96 0.97 -19.93
CA THR A 168 7.87 -0.35 -19.30
C THR A 168 9.10 -0.66 -18.45
N LEU A 169 9.01 -1.65 -17.57
CA LEU A 169 10.14 -2.04 -16.70
C LEU A 169 11.37 -2.53 -17.49
N ASP A 170 11.17 -3.22 -18.61
CA ASP A 170 12.25 -3.69 -19.49
C ASP A 170 12.90 -2.56 -20.31
N GLU A 171 12.22 -1.43 -20.45
CA GLU A 171 12.82 -0.21 -21.02
C GLU A 171 13.58 0.61 -19.97
N LEU A 172 13.13 0.59 -18.70
CA LEU A 172 13.79 1.29 -17.58
C LEU A 172 15.04 0.54 -17.10
N PHE A 173 15.01 -0.79 -17.11
CA PHE A 173 16.06 -1.64 -16.54
C PHE A 173 16.55 -2.66 -17.55
N ALA A 174 17.87 -2.74 -17.74
CA ALA A 174 18.48 -3.81 -18.49
C ALA A 174 18.37 -5.15 -17.75
N GLU A 175 18.50 -5.14 -16.42
CA GLU A 175 18.23 -6.30 -15.55
C GLU A 175 17.49 -5.87 -14.29
N LEU A 176 16.38 -6.55 -14.00
CA LEU A 176 15.58 -6.34 -12.80
C LEU A 176 15.10 -7.70 -12.29
N LYS A 177 15.31 -7.94 -10.99
CA LYS A 177 14.81 -9.13 -10.30
C LYS A 177 14.25 -8.76 -8.92
N ILE A 178 12.97 -9.02 -8.74
CA ILE A 178 12.22 -8.79 -7.51
C ILE A 178 11.68 -10.14 -7.05
N ASP A 179 11.94 -10.49 -5.80
CA ASP A 179 11.40 -11.67 -5.14
C ASP A 179 11.04 -11.31 -3.70
N GLN A 180 9.85 -10.71 -3.53
CA GLN A 180 9.43 -10.12 -2.26
C GLN A 180 8.02 -10.55 -1.86
N SER A 181 7.84 -10.69 -0.55
CA SER A 181 6.56 -10.80 0.14
C SER A 181 6.54 -9.75 1.23
N TYR A 182 5.65 -8.77 1.11
CA TYR A 182 5.52 -7.67 2.05
C TYR A 182 4.37 -7.96 2.99
N ASP A 183 4.67 -8.07 4.28
CA ASP A 183 3.66 -8.16 5.34
C ASP A 183 2.95 -6.82 5.50
N LEU A 184 1.69 -6.77 5.06
CA LEU A 184 0.85 -5.58 5.10
C LEU A 184 0.13 -5.40 6.45
N SER A 185 0.27 -6.30 7.42
CA SER A 185 -0.29 -6.09 8.77
C SER A 185 0.42 -4.95 9.52
N ASN A 186 1.64 -4.63 9.08
CA ASN A 186 2.52 -3.65 9.71
C ASN A 186 2.69 -2.35 8.92
N VAL A 187 2.18 -2.27 7.68
CA VAL A 187 2.24 -1.03 6.90
C VAL A 187 1.24 0.00 7.41
N GLU A 188 1.49 1.27 7.10
CA GLU A 188 0.56 2.34 7.43
C GLU A 188 -0.75 2.17 6.65
N ALA A 189 -1.86 2.11 7.38
CA ALA A 189 -3.20 2.08 6.81
C ALA A 189 -3.80 3.49 6.81
N GLN A 190 -4.42 3.87 5.70
CA GLN A 190 -5.19 5.10 5.58
C GLN A 190 -6.67 4.74 5.58
N ILE A 191 -7.50 5.49 6.32
CA ILE A 191 -8.94 5.32 6.22
C ILE A 191 -9.40 5.65 4.79
N SER A 192 -10.26 4.83 4.21
CA SER A 192 -10.75 5.04 2.85
C SER A 192 -11.60 6.33 2.76
N GLU A 193 -11.65 6.92 1.58
CA GLU A 193 -12.53 8.07 1.32
C GLU A 193 -14.01 7.73 1.58
N ASP A 194 -14.41 6.48 1.32
CA ASP A 194 -15.76 6.00 1.61
C ASP A 194 -16.09 5.93 3.11
N ALA A 195 -15.08 5.73 3.97
CA ALA A 195 -15.26 5.54 5.40
C ALA A 195 -14.93 6.79 6.24
N VAL A 196 -14.14 7.73 5.73
CA VAL A 196 -13.57 8.85 6.50
C VAL A 196 -14.63 9.77 7.12
N ASP A 197 -15.76 9.98 6.44
CA ASP A 197 -16.87 10.81 6.93
C ASP A 197 -17.76 10.10 7.96
N PHE A 198 -17.58 8.78 8.14
CA PHE A 198 -18.44 7.95 8.98
C PHE A 198 -17.74 7.41 10.22
N TYR A 199 -16.43 7.15 10.15
CA TYR A 199 -15.70 6.45 11.20
C TYR A 199 -14.39 7.15 11.57
N ALA A 200 -14.08 7.15 12.86
CA ALA A 200 -12.72 7.28 13.36
C ALA A 200 -12.05 5.89 13.37
N MET A 201 -10.79 5.82 12.95
CA MET A 201 -9.99 4.59 12.96
C MET A 201 -8.86 4.70 13.99
N GLU A 202 -8.70 3.68 14.83
CA GLU A 202 -7.63 3.59 15.83
C GLU A 202 -6.91 2.25 15.71
N ARG A 203 -5.59 2.27 15.51
CA ARG A 203 -4.75 1.07 15.51
C ARG A 203 -4.46 0.63 16.96
N GLN A 204 -4.71 -0.63 17.25
CA GLN A 204 -4.50 -1.25 18.55
C GLN A 204 -3.07 -1.79 18.69
N PRO A 205 -2.58 -2.01 19.93
CA PRO A 205 -1.23 -2.56 20.16
C PRO A 205 -0.98 -3.95 19.56
N ASP A 206 -2.04 -4.71 19.29
CA ASP A 206 -1.97 -6.03 18.64
C ASP A 206 -1.99 -5.96 17.10
N GLY A 207 -1.98 -4.75 16.53
CA GLY A 207 -2.01 -4.50 15.09
C GLY A 207 -3.41 -4.47 14.48
N SER A 208 -4.46 -4.77 15.25
CA SER A 208 -5.85 -4.65 14.78
C SER A 208 -6.30 -3.18 14.72
N TYR A 209 -7.40 -2.92 14.01
CA TYR A 209 -8.02 -1.61 13.92
C TYR A 209 -9.40 -1.62 14.59
N VAL A 210 -9.71 -0.56 15.31
CA VAL A 210 -11.04 -0.28 15.86
C VAL A 210 -11.62 0.91 15.10
N PHE A 211 -12.80 0.71 14.53
CA PHE A 211 -13.57 1.75 13.87
C PHE A 211 -14.71 2.19 14.78
N THR A 212 -14.84 3.49 15.01
CA THR A 212 -15.89 4.09 15.85
C THR A 212 -16.66 5.13 15.06
N VAL A 213 -17.99 5.06 15.10
CA VAL A 213 -18.85 6.01 14.36
C VAL A 213 -18.62 7.44 14.85
N LEU A 214 -18.49 8.38 13.91
CA LEU A 214 -18.38 9.80 14.22
C LEU A 214 -19.72 10.37 14.72
N PRO A 215 -19.72 11.30 15.69
CA PRO A 215 -20.97 11.90 16.21
C PRO A 215 -21.81 12.61 15.13
N ASP A 216 -21.15 13.20 14.14
CA ASP A 216 -21.77 13.96 13.05
C ASP A 216 -21.79 13.17 11.72
N ALA A 217 -21.59 11.83 11.78
CA ALA A 217 -21.61 10.97 10.61
C ALA A 217 -22.89 11.20 9.79
N PRO A 218 -22.80 11.34 8.45
CA PRO A 218 -23.97 11.56 7.61
C PRO A 218 -25.02 10.46 7.80
N VAL A 219 -26.27 10.84 8.03
CA VAL A 219 -27.40 9.91 8.08
C VAL A 219 -28.32 10.22 6.92
N ASP A 220 -28.35 9.35 5.91
CA ASP A 220 -29.39 9.41 4.90
C ASP A 220 -30.65 8.71 5.43
N GLU A 221 -31.52 9.48 6.09
CA GLU A 221 -32.83 9.01 6.57
C GLU A 221 -33.75 8.50 5.44
N LYS A 222 -33.43 8.83 4.17
CA LYS A 222 -34.21 8.41 2.99
C LYS A 222 -33.58 7.22 2.26
N ALA A 223 -32.39 6.78 2.67
CA ALA A 223 -31.74 5.61 2.08
C ALA A 223 -32.61 4.37 2.31
N LYS A 224 -32.64 3.47 1.31
CA LYS A 224 -33.30 2.17 1.44
C LYS A 224 -32.66 1.31 2.55
N PHE A 225 -31.38 1.54 2.83
CA PHE A 225 -30.63 0.98 3.96
C PHE A 225 -29.81 2.11 4.61
N PRO A 226 -30.21 2.63 5.78
CA PRO A 226 -29.43 3.67 6.48
C PRO A 226 -28.24 3.03 7.22
N LEU A 227 -27.42 2.28 6.50
CA LEU A 227 -26.22 1.61 6.98
C LEU A 227 -24.96 2.45 6.73
N GLY A 228 -25.09 3.77 6.56
CA GLY A 228 -23.99 4.67 6.16
C GLY A 228 -23.31 4.21 4.86
N PRO A 229 -21.97 4.05 4.82
CA PRO A 229 -21.21 3.89 3.57
C PRO A 229 -21.33 2.48 2.95
N PHE A 230 -22.15 1.59 3.50
CA PHE A 230 -22.35 0.27 2.94
C PHE A 230 -23.16 0.32 1.65
N GLU A 231 -22.56 -0.11 0.56
CA GLU A 231 -23.22 -0.37 -0.70
C GLU A 231 -23.89 -1.75 -0.66
N CYS A 232 -25.23 -1.77 -0.70
CA CYS A 232 -26.02 -3.00 -0.57
C CYS A 232 -26.73 -3.36 -1.88
N GLU A 233 -26.47 -4.56 -2.39
CA GLU A 233 -27.18 -5.16 -3.52
C GLU A 233 -28.28 -6.13 -3.04
N THR A 234 -29.44 -6.10 -3.72
CA THR A 234 -30.56 -7.01 -3.44
C THR A 234 -31.20 -7.54 -4.71
N THR A 235 -31.70 -8.77 -4.65
CA THR A 235 -32.40 -9.44 -5.76
C THR A 235 -33.89 -9.10 -5.86
N LEU A 236 -34.46 -8.30 -4.94
CA LEU A 236 -35.89 -7.96 -4.91
C LEU A 236 -36.16 -6.44 -4.89
N PRO A 237 -37.27 -5.97 -5.47
CA PRO A 237 -37.62 -4.54 -5.54
C PRO A 237 -38.17 -3.96 -4.23
N ILE A 238 -38.61 -4.80 -3.29
CA ILE A 238 -39.11 -4.41 -1.96
C ILE A 238 -38.45 -5.27 -0.87
N THR A 239 -37.87 -4.63 0.14
CA THR A 239 -37.19 -5.29 1.26
C THR A 239 -37.88 -4.93 2.58
N PRO A 240 -38.45 -5.90 3.34
CA PRO A 240 -39.07 -5.65 4.65
C PRO A 240 -38.05 -5.55 5.78
N LEU A 241 -36.76 -5.42 5.44
CA LEU A 241 -35.61 -5.39 6.32
C LEU A 241 -35.18 -3.95 6.53
N THR A 242 -35.10 -3.56 7.79
CA THR A 242 -34.43 -2.34 8.24
C THR A 242 -33.32 -2.77 9.20
N PHE A 243 -32.24 -2.00 9.25
CA PHE A 243 -31.22 -2.17 10.26
C PHE A 243 -31.35 -0.99 11.22
N ASP A 244 -31.26 -1.27 12.52
CA ASP A 244 -30.95 -0.18 13.45
C ASP A 244 -29.56 0.36 13.09
N ALA A 245 -29.32 1.63 13.42
CA ALA A 245 -28.19 2.47 13.00
C ALA A 245 -26.82 1.76 12.78
N LEU A 246 -25.95 2.43 12.02
CA LEU A 246 -24.53 2.10 11.85
C LEU A 246 -23.91 1.44 13.11
N PRO A 247 -23.16 0.33 12.97
CA PRO A 247 -22.52 -0.30 14.12
C PRO A 247 -21.61 0.73 14.80
N LEU A 248 -21.93 1.09 16.06
CA LEU A 248 -21.22 2.16 16.79
C LEU A 248 -19.71 1.91 16.88
N THR A 249 -19.31 0.64 16.95
CA THR A 249 -17.91 0.23 16.99
C THR A 249 -17.74 -1.17 16.41
N PHE A 250 -16.68 -1.40 15.64
CA PHE A 250 -16.27 -2.74 15.20
C PHE A 250 -14.75 -2.86 15.08
N GLY A 251 -14.27 -4.10 15.15
CA GLY A 251 -12.86 -4.44 15.00
C GLY A 251 -12.55 -5.02 13.62
N LEU A 252 -11.34 -4.74 13.12
CA LEU A 252 -10.78 -5.29 11.89
C LEU A 252 -9.36 -5.81 12.16
N THR A 253 -9.13 -7.09 11.92
CA THR A 253 -7.81 -7.71 11.95
C THR A 253 -7.37 -8.03 10.53
N ILE A 254 -6.16 -7.66 10.16
CA ILE A 254 -5.59 -7.85 8.84
C ILE A 254 -4.31 -8.68 8.97
N ASP A 255 -4.23 -9.72 8.15
CA ASP A 255 -3.07 -10.59 8.01
C ASP A 255 -2.92 -10.86 6.50
N LEU A 256 -2.34 -9.89 5.78
CA LEU A 256 -2.22 -9.90 4.33
C LEU A 256 -0.76 -9.72 3.93
N ASP A 257 -0.34 -10.51 2.95
CA ASP A 257 0.93 -10.38 2.25
C ASP A 257 0.70 -9.85 0.85
N PHE A 258 1.48 -8.85 0.42
CA PHE A 258 1.65 -8.52 -1.00
C PHE A 258 2.86 -9.25 -1.56
N ILE A 259 2.66 -10.10 -2.55
CA ILE A 259 3.70 -10.88 -3.21
C ILE A 259 4.01 -10.24 -4.56
N LEU A 260 5.28 -9.89 -4.77
CA LEU A 260 5.78 -9.38 -6.05
C LEU A 260 6.99 -10.20 -6.49
N ASN A 261 6.80 -10.94 -7.58
CA ASN A 261 7.86 -11.66 -8.28
C ASN A 261 7.99 -11.13 -9.71
N TYR A 262 9.16 -10.60 -10.03
CA TYR A 262 9.51 -10.11 -11.35
C TYR A 262 10.93 -10.58 -11.68
N ASP A 263 11.16 -11.11 -12.87
CA ASP A 263 12.49 -11.51 -13.33
C ASP A 263 12.59 -11.24 -14.84
N SER A 264 13.37 -10.21 -15.21
CA SER A 264 13.54 -9.83 -16.61
C SER A 264 14.16 -10.96 -17.45
N SER A 265 14.98 -11.83 -16.84
CA SER A 265 15.57 -13.00 -17.52
C SER A 265 14.55 -14.10 -17.82
N GLN A 266 13.40 -14.08 -17.13
CA GLN A 266 12.30 -15.04 -17.29
C GLN A 266 11.07 -14.40 -17.95
N GLY A 267 11.24 -13.30 -18.68
CA GLY A 267 10.16 -12.66 -19.42
C GLY A 267 9.34 -11.64 -18.60
N GLY A 268 9.84 -11.18 -17.46
CA GLY A 268 9.25 -10.07 -16.70
C GLY A 268 8.42 -10.54 -15.50
N LEU A 269 7.19 -10.04 -15.36
CA LEU A 269 6.33 -10.35 -14.23
C LEU A 269 6.10 -11.87 -14.13
N GLN A 270 6.33 -12.43 -12.94
CA GLN A 270 6.10 -13.85 -12.66
C GLN A 270 4.90 -14.05 -11.73
N LYS A 271 4.72 -13.16 -10.76
CA LYS A 271 3.58 -13.18 -9.83
C LYS A 271 3.35 -11.80 -9.23
N ILE A 272 2.10 -11.39 -9.18
CA ILE A 272 1.63 -10.29 -8.34
C ILE A 272 0.36 -10.76 -7.65
N ALA A 273 0.35 -10.80 -6.32
CA ALA A 273 -0.80 -11.31 -5.57
C ALA A 273 -0.90 -10.70 -4.19
N VAL A 274 -2.13 -10.54 -3.70
CA VAL A 274 -2.42 -10.33 -2.28
C VAL A 274 -2.91 -11.65 -1.71
N LYS A 275 -2.28 -12.10 -0.62
CA LYS A 275 -2.60 -13.37 0.01
C LYS A 275 -2.81 -13.20 1.50
N GLY A 276 -3.85 -13.81 2.06
CA GLY A 276 -4.01 -13.88 3.50
C GLY A 276 -5.46 -13.76 3.92
N SER A 277 -5.71 -13.13 5.06
CA SER A 277 -7.06 -12.93 5.58
C SER A 277 -7.29 -11.55 6.18
N ALA A 278 -8.52 -11.07 6.02
CA ALA A 278 -9.07 -9.93 6.77
C ALA A 278 -10.31 -10.41 7.53
N LYS A 279 -10.38 -10.06 8.82
CA LYS A 279 -11.46 -10.46 9.72
C LYS A 279 -12.08 -9.23 10.35
N ALA A 280 -13.36 -9.02 10.11
CA ALA A 280 -14.12 -7.94 10.70
C ALA A 280 -15.22 -8.49 11.62
N GLN A 281 -15.39 -7.87 12.78
CA GLN A 281 -16.33 -8.30 13.81
C GLN A 281 -17.37 -7.21 14.07
N PHE A 282 -18.61 -7.45 13.63
CA PHE A 282 -19.71 -6.50 13.76
C PHE A 282 -20.73 -6.95 14.79
N LYS A 283 -21.47 -5.97 15.31
CA LYS A 283 -22.72 -6.17 16.03
C LYS A 283 -23.80 -5.44 15.28
N VAL A 284 -24.74 -6.20 14.69
CA VAL A 284 -25.87 -5.63 13.94
C VAL A 284 -27.19 -6.10 14.56
N SER A 285 -28.17 -5.20 14.60
CA SER A 285 -29.52 -5.49 15.09
C SER A 285 -30.52 -5.27 13.96
N PRO A 286 -30.83 -6.31 13.15
CA PRO A 286 -31.83 -6.19 12.09
C PRO A 286 -33.24 -6.18 12.67
N THR A 287 -34.09 -5.31 12.13
CA THR A 287 -35.53 -5.25 12.36
C THR A 287 -36.28 -5.68 11.09
N MET A 288 -37.34 -6.47 11.24
CA MET A 288 -38.11 -6.99 10.11
C MET A 288 -39.61 -6.77 10.29
N THR A 289 -40.27 -6.33 9.22
CA THR A 289 -41.73 -6.15 9.19
C THR A 289 -42.50 -7.36 8.62
N ALA A 290 -41.81 -8.25 7.88
CA ALA A 290 -42.36 -9.49 7.34
C ALA A 290 -41.27 -10.54 7.08
N ALA A 291 -41.62 -11.82 7.01
CA ALA A 291 -40.71 -12.88 6.58
C ALA A 291 -40.25 -12.62 5.13
N PHE A 292 -38.98 -12.89 4.82
CA PHE A 292 -38.43 -12.68 3.49
C PHE A 292 -37.55 -13.86 3.07
N GLU A 293 -37.41 -14.02 1.76
CA GLU A 293 -36.56 -15.02 1.13
C GLU A 293 -35.78 -14.31 0.01
N ALA A 294 -34.65 -13.72 0.38
CA ALA A 294 -33.75 -13.02 -0.53
C ALA A 294 -32.31 -13.11 0.01
N LYS A 295 -31.35 -12.69 -0.80
CA LYS A 295 -29.97 -12.45 -0.38
C LYS A 295 -29.72 -10.96 -0.52
N ILE A 296 -29.18 -10.35 0.53
CA ILE A 296 -28.67 -8.99 0.54
C ILE A 296 -27.18 -9.11 0.80
N GLU A 297 -26.37 -8.53 -0.07
CA GLU A 297 -24.93 -8.41 0.12
C GLU A 297 -24.62 -6.92 0.29
N CYS A 298 -23.98 -6.57 1.41
CA CYS A 298 -23.51 -5.23 1.67
C CYS A 298 -21.99 -5.24 1.74
N LYS A 299 -21.33 -4.27 1.10
CA LYS A 299 -19.88 -4.11 1.10
C LYS A 299 -19.52 -2.65 1.36
N MET A 300 -18.36 -2.42 1.94
CA MET A 300 -17.75 -1.10 2.06
C MET A 300 -16.24 -1.24 2.04
N GLU A 301 -15.53 -0.25 1.51
CA GLU A 301 -14.09 -0.11 1.69
C GLU A 301 -13.81 0.62 3.00
N LEU A 302 -12.90 0.10 3.83
CA LEU A 302 -12.64 0.65 5.18
C LEU A 302 -11.33 1.40 5.26
N LEU A 303 -10.29 0.81 4.68
CA LEU A 303 -8.96 1.37 4.68
C LEU A 303 -8.23 0.97 3.41
N THR A 304 -7.18 1.71 3.09
CA THR A 304 -6.23 1.39 2.04
C THR A 304 -4.86 1.13 2.67
N LEU A 305 -4.19 0.08 2.19
CA LEU A 305 -2.82 -0.25 2.57
C LEU A 305 -1.89 0.13 1.44
N THR A 306 -0.84 0.90 1.75
CA THR A 306 0.19 1.27 0.77
C THR A 306 1.33 0.28 0.85
N VAL A 307 1.68 -0.32 -0.29
CA VAL A 307 2.83 -1.22 -0.38
C VAL A 307 4.12 -0.38 -0.34
N PRO A 308 5.14 -0.74 0.48
CA PRO A 308 6.36 0.05 0.65
C PRO A 308 7.32 -0.13 -0.53
N ILE A 309 6.91 0.30 -1.73
CA ILE A 309 7.70 0.22 -2.97
C ILE A 309 7.81 1.64 -3.53
N GLY A 310 9.05 2.13 -3.68
CA GLY A 310 9.33 3.48 -4.16
C GLY A 310 9.80 3.57 -5.63
N GLY A 311 10.26 4.76 -6.00
CA GLY A 311 10.96 5.00 -7.26
C GLY A 311 10.11 4.70 -8.50
N PRO A 312 10.73 4.24 -9.60
CA PRO A 312 10.00 3.87 -10.81
C PRO A 312 8.97 2.75 -10.61
N LEU A 313 9.17 1.90 -9.59
CA LEU A 313 8.26 0.80 -9.32
C LEU A 313 6.96 1.28 -8.67
N ALA A 314 6.98 2.39 -7.92
CA ALA A 314 5.77 2.98 -7.36
C ALA A 314 4.76 3.37 -8.46
N LEU A 315 5.24 3.80 -9.64
CA LEU A 315 4.39 4.13 -10.78
C LEU A 315 3.66 2.90 -11.37
N ILE A 316 4.21 1.70 -11.20
CA ILE A 316 3.72 0.48 -11.85
C ILE A 316 3.03 -0.45 -10.85
N PHE A 317 3.53 -0.49 -9.61
CA PHE A 317 3.09 -1.38 -8.54
C PHE A 317 2.70 -0.67 -7.25
N GLY A 318 2.90 0.65 -7.12
CA GLY A 318 2.60 1.45 -5.92
C GLY A 318 1.11 1.70 -5.70
N GLY A 319 0.27 0.76 -6.11
CA GLY A 319 -1.16 0.83 -5.90
C GLY A 319 -1.53 0.66 -4.43
N GLN A 320 -2.66 1.23 -4.06
CA GLN A 320 -3.30 1.01 -2.78
C GLN A 320 -4.09 -0.30 -2.79
N ILE A 321 -4.00 -1.06 -1.71
CA ILE A 321 -4.79 -2.29 -1.53
C ILE A 321 -5.99 -1.91 -0.66
N PRO A 322 -7.21 -1.79 -1.24
CA PRO A 322 -8.40 -1.52 -0.46
C PRO A 322 -8.76 -2.75 0.36
N VAL A 323 -8.93 -2.56 1.66
CA VAL A 323 -9.45 -3.57 2.57
C VAL A 323 -10.85 -3.17 2.95
N GLY A 324 -11.81 -3.97 2.52
CA GLY A 324 -13.22 -3.76 2.80
C GLY A 324 -13.78 -4.72 3.84
N ALA A 325 -14.98 -4.38 4.30
CA ALA A 325 -15.84 -5.27 5.04
C ALA A 325 -17.13 -5.51 4.28
N GLY A 326 -17.70 -6.70 4.45
CA GLY A 326 -19.03 -6.97 3.92
C GLY A 326 -19.73 -8.07 4.69
N PHE A 327 -21.05 -8.08 4.60
CA PHE A 327 -21.88 -9.12 5.17
C PHE A 327 -22.96 -9.50 4.17
N ALA A 328 -23.36 -10.78 4.22
CA ALA A 328 -24.47 -11.29 3.45
C ALA A 328 -25.57 -11.75 4.39
N VAL A 329 -26.76 -11.16 4.28
CA VAL A 329 -27.96 -11.66 4.95
C VAL A 329 -28.79 -12.39 3.91
N GLY A 330 -29.01 -13.69 4.09
CA GLY A 330 -29.85 -14.44 3.16
C GLY A 330 -30.48 -15.70 3.71
N GLY A 331 -31.50 -16.17 3.00
CA GLY A 331 -32.27 -17.38 3.33
C GLY A 331 -33.70 -17.08 3.79
N LYS A 332 -34.44 -18.13 4.16
CA LYS A 332 -35.81 -18.02 4.68
C LYS A 332 -35.76 -17.56 6.14
N LEU A 333 -35.75 -16.24 6.36
CA LEU A 333 -35.78 -15.66 7.70
C LEU A 333 -37.21 -15.54 8.22
N THR A 334 -37.43 -16.01 9.46
CA THR A 334 -38.74 -15.99 10.12
C THR A 334 -38.79 -14.91 11.19
N ILE A 335 -39.99 -14.40 11.51
CA ILE A 335 -40.21 -13.31 12.49
C ILE A 335 -39.64 -13.65 13.89
N ALA A 336 -39.40 -14.94 14.20
CA ALA A 336 -38.85 -15.38 15.49
C ALA A 336 -37.36 -15.03 15.70
N GLN A 337 -36.64 -14.57 14.67
CA GLN A 337 -35.21 -14.22 14.73
C GLN A 337 -34.97 -12.69 14.87
N VAL A 338 -36.02 -11.92 15.13
CA VAL A 338 -36.04 -10.44 15.10
C VAL A 338 -35.65 -9.84 16.46
N GLY A 339 -34.78 -8.80 16.45
CA GLY A 339 -34.43 -8.00 17.64
C GLY A 339 -33.33 -8.60 18.54
N ALA A 340 -32.66 -9.66 18.11
CA ALA A 340 -31.46 -10.16 18.77
C ALA A 340 -30.23 -9.39 18.27
N GLU A 341 -29.35 -8.97 19.18
CA GLU A 341 -28.02 -8.46 18.83
C GLU A 341 -27.24 -9.61 18.18
N VAL A 342 -27.00 -9.51 16.87
CA VAL A 342 -26.26 -10.53 16.13
C VAL A 342 -24.82 -10.08 16.05
N SER A 343 -23.95 -10.77 16.80
CA SER A 343 -22.50 -10.67 16.58
C SER A 343 -22.18 -11.46 15.32
N THR A 344 -21.70 -10.77 14.28
CA THR A 344 -21.27 -11.39 13.03
C THR A 344 -19.76 -11.27 12.89
N GLU A 345 -19.10 -12.38 12.60
CA GLU A 345 -17.71 -12.40 12.18
C GLU A 345 -17.71 -12.62 10.66
N ALA A 346 -17.14 -11.66 9.94
CA ALA A 346 -16.90 -11.76 8.51
C ALA A 346 -15.40 -11.97 8.31
N SER A 347 -15.02 -13.15 7.84
CA SER A 347 -13.62 -13.44 7.46
C SER A 347 -13.56 -13.68 5.96
N ALA A 348 -12.70 -12.94 5.27
CA ALA A 348 -12.29 -13.24 3.92
C ALA A 348 -10.89 -13.85 3.97
N THR A 349 -10.70 -15.01 3.33
CA THR A 349 -9.37 -15.56 3.06
C THR A 349 -9.27 -15.73 1.56
N ALA A 350 -8.25 -15.15 0.95
CA ALA A 350 -8.08 -15.20 -0.48
C ALA A 350 -6.60 -15.10 -0.85
N GLU A 351 -6.27 -15.68 -2.00
CA GLU A 351 -5.08 -15.34 -2.77
C GLU A 351 -5.63 -14.78 -4.07
N ILE A 352 -5.51 -13.46 -4.26
CA ILE A 352 -6.05 -12.75 -5.42
C ILE A 352 -4.86 -12.17 -6.16
N GLY A 353 -4.76 -12.45 -7.45
CA GLY A 353 -3.67 -11.91 -8.24
C GLY A 353 -3.54 -12.57 -9.59
N VAL A 354 -2.36 -12.40 -10.16
CA VAL A 354 -1.99 -12.99 -11.44
C VAL A 354 -0.65 -13.70 -11.28
N GLN A 355 -0.56 -14.88 -11.88
CA GLN A 355 0.70 -15.62 -12.01
C GLN A 355 1.01 -15.81 -13.49
N CYS A 356 2.23 -15.47 -13.90
CA CYS A 356 2.70 -15.47 -15.28
C CYS A 356 4.01 -16.26 -15.41
N PRO A 357 3.99 -17.62 -15.29
CA PRO A 357 5.21 -18.41 -15.41
C PRO A 357 5.89 -18.18 -16.77
N GLY A 358 7.13 -17.68 -16.73
CA GLY A 358 7.90 -17.36 -17.94
C GLY A 358 7.38 -16.13 -18.69
N GLY A 359 6.65 -15.23 -18.03
CA GLY A 359 6.30 -13.89 -18.52
C GLY A 359 5.16 -13.79 -19.55
N SER A 360 4.72 -14.90 -20.16
CA SER A 360 3.76 -14.85 -21.28
C SER A 360 2.43 -15.56 -21.06
N ASN A 361 2.35 -16.49 -20.09
CA ASN A 361 1.13 -17.28 -19.81
C ASN A 361 0.52 -16.89 -18.47
N CYS A 362 -0.15 -15.74 -18.42
CA CYS A 362 -0.77 -15.24 -17.20
C CYS A 362 -2.10 -15.94 -16.87
N THR A 363 -2.27 -16.36 -15.62
CA THR A 363 -3.52 -16.91 -15.07
C THR A 363 -3.91 -16.16 -13.80
N MET A 364 -5.21 -15.93 -13.61
CA MET A 364 -5.74 -15.40 -12.34
C MET A 364 -5.58 -16.44 -11.23
N LEU A 365 -5.26 -15.98 -10.03
CA LEU A 365 -5.20 -16.79 -8.79
C LEU A 365 -6.53 -16.78 -8.06
#